data_AF-A0A817AKL0-F1
#
_entry.id   AF-A0A817AKL0-F1
#
_cell.length_a   1.000
_cell.length_b   1.000
_cell.length_c   1.000
_cell.angle_alpha   90.00
_cell.angle_beta   90.00
_cell.angle_gamma   90.00
#
_symmetry.space_group_name_H-M   'P 1'
#
loop_
_entity.id
_entity.type
_entity.pdbx_description
1 polymer ?
#
loop_
_entity_poly.entity_id
_entity_poly.type
_entity_poly.pdbx_seq_one_letter_code
_entity_poly.pdbx_strand_id
1 'polypeptide(L)'
;MVKKTAILTGEAFSPLFFRHVSPGLGDSTLQFRFIHFWEARKNVKGGPCIFLGIEMLMIDEEGTLAQGFIGQNRRNQYEKELERGSIYTLTNFYASNSKVMYHVADQNLVICISHVSALSKVEENIEGILTERFRIHSFSDFEANCDLRGDIHDVVGHLKLVDGQPLHQRLVLCTKDDSTSRRVMVHLQLKNGPVMNIYLWDEAAENFCLKFDACAATRTVLLVTTVNPKRLGGKLRLSSMSYSRVFLDEEVDSPKEYLTWLKTAKAMKEEATSRNGKRKRQRNPKTPKEEPEESPKNQNNDKKRQRDTKTHKSNQHGGSSALSKRPKPSNFLDTLREKLSGGNFRRLNEKLYTCSGKEALDYFNEDPTLFDMYHTGYQQQMTNWPELPVNSIISWLSSRSSSLVVADFGCGDARIAKSVKNKVFSFDLVSKDPSVIACDMSNTPLESSSVDVAVFCLSLMGTNYSSYIKEAHRVLRPSGWLLIAEVKSRFDPNNGGADPKDFVKAVSDLGFSSSLKDFSNKMFILLHFKKKEQLNSNKKKIEWPELKACLYKRR
;
A
#
# COMPACT_ATOMS: atom_id res chain seq x y z
N MET A 1 -23.30 1.74 72.56
CA MET A 1 -24.20 2.10 71.43
C MET A 1 -23.32 2.45 70.24
N VAL A 2 -23.54 2.03 68.99
CA VAL A 2 -24.62 1.21 68.40
C VAL A 2 -23.97 0.08 67.57
N LYS A 3 -24.46 -1.17 67.66
CA LYS A 3 -24.10 -2.21 66.69
C LYS A 3 -24.85 -1.94 65.39
N LYS A 4 -24.16 -1.61 64.30
CA LYS A 4 -24.74 -1.64 62.95
C LYS A 4 -24.40 -2.99 62.31
N THR A 5 -25.25 -3.97 62.55
CA THR A 5 -25.19 -5.27 61.87
C THR A 5 -25.50 -5.05 60.40
N ALA A 6 -24.49 -5.08 59.53
CA ALA A 6 -24.69 -5.15 58.09
C ALA A 6 -25.24 -6.55 57.77
N ILE A 7 -26.44 -6.62 57.19
CA ILE A 7 -27.05 -7.89 56.79
C ILE A 7 -26.36 -8.34 55.50
N LEU A 8 -25.80 -9.56 55.51
CA LEU A 8 -25.25 -10.21 54.33
C LEU A 8 -26.39 -10.70 53.42
N THR A 9 -26.90 -9.82 52.57
CA THR A 9 -27.68 -10.22 51.38
C THR A 9 -26.69 -10.75 50.35
N GLY A 10 -26.53 -12.07 50.30
CA GLY A 10 -25.63 -12.77 49.40
C GLY A 10 -26.13 -12.83 47.95
N GLU A 11 -26.40 -11.67 47.35
CA GLU A 11 -26.46 -11.57 45.89
C GLU A 11 -25.02 -11.59 45.36
N ALA A 12 -24.63 -12.70 44.74
CA ALA A 12 -23.41 -12.77 43.95
C ALA A 12 -23.60 -11.86 42.72
N PHE A 13 -23.08 -10.63 42.78
CA PHE A 13 -23.15 -9.68 41.68
C PHE A 13 -22.70 -10.35 40.38
N SER A 14 -23.62 -10.44 39.42
CA SER A 14 -23.36 -11.07 38.12
C SER A 14 -22.18 -10.39 37.42
N PRO A 15 -21.32 -11.14 36.71
CA PRO A 15 -20.19 -10.55 36.01
C PRO A 15 -20.61 -9.41 35.06
N LEU A 16 -19.88 -8.30 35.11
CA LEU A 16 -20.10 -7.17 34.22
C LEU A 16 -19.62 -7.53 32.80
N PHE A 17 -20.55 -7.66 31.86
CA PHE A 17 -20.22 -7.91 30.45
C PHE A 17 -19.42 -6.75 29.85
N PHE A 18 -18.51 -7.06 28.91
CA PHE A 18 -17.56 -6.11 28.36
C PHE A 18 -18.24 -4.91 27.70
N ARG A 19 -19.40 -5.08 27.05
CA ARG A 19 -20.14 -3.96 26.44
C ARG A 19 -20.65 -2.91 27.42
N HIS A 20 -20.70 -3.21 28.72
CA HIS A 20 -21.11 -2.29 29.78
C HIS A 20 -19.93 -1.63 30.52
N VAL A 21 -18.68 -2.00 30.18
CA VAL A 21 -17.48 -1.38 30.73
C VAL A 21 -17.41 0.11 30.34
N SER A 22 -17.26 0.97 31.34
CA SER A 22 -17.09 2.42 31.19
C SER A 22 -15.62 2.85 31.38
N PRO A 23 -15.17 3.99 30.82
CA PRO A 23 -13.78 4.46 30.96
C PRO A 23 -13.43 4.83 32.41
N GLY A 24 -12.21 4.51 32.85
CA GLY A 24 -11.72 4.80 34.19
C GLY A 24 -11.50 3.55 35.05
N LEU A 25 -11.56 3.68 36.37
CA LEU A 25 -11.43 2.57 37.31
C LEU A 25 -12.77 1.80 37.40
N GLY A 26 -12.71 0.47 37.30
CA GLY A 26 -13.85 -0.43 37.51
C GLY A 26 -13.60 -1.37 38.69
N ASP A 27 -14.47 -1.32 39.69
CA ASP A 27 -14.49 -2.20 40.87
C ASP A 27 -15.22 -3.54 40.61
N SER A 28 -16.16 -3.53 39.68
CA SER A 28 -16.98 -4.68 39.27
C SER A 28 -16.15 -5.88 38.79
N THR A 29 -16.68 -7.09 39.02
CA THR A 29 -16.09 -8.34 38.51
C THR A 29 -16.37 -8.52 37.02
N LEU A 30 -15.32 -8.64 36.21
CA LEU A 30 -15.40 -9.18 34.85
C LEU A 30 -15.19 -10.70 34.90
N GLN A 31 -15.86 -11.45 34.03
CA GLN A 31 -15.58 -12.87 33.82
C GLN A 31 -15.46 -13.14 32.31
N PHE A 32 -14.41 -13.83 31.90
CA PHE A 32 -14.09 -14.03 30.49
C PHE A 32 -13.24 -15.26 30.23
N ARG A 33 -13.29 -15.79 29.01
CA ARG A 33 -12.31 -16.76 28.51
C ARG A 33 -11.16 -16.03 27.82
N PHE A 34 -9.94 -16.47 28.09
CA PHE A 34 -8.72 -15.91 27.53
C PHE A 34 -8.35 -16.61 26.21
N ILE A 35 -8.46 -15.89 25.09
CA ILE A 35 -8.32 -16.46 23.73
C ILE A 35 -6.85 -16.47 23.29
N HIS A 36 -6.17 -15.32 23.40
CA HIS A 36 -4.83 -15.14 22.86
C HIS A 36 -4.10 -13.98 23.54
N PHE A 37 -2.78 -13.94 23.36
CA PHE A 37 -1.94 -12.82 23.77
C PHE A 37 -0.71 -12.69 22.89
N TRP A 38 -0.16 -11.48 22.83
CA TRP A 38 1.03 -11.13 22.06
C TRP A 38 1.82 -10.01 22.75
N GLU A 39 3.06 -9.80 22.31
CA GLU A 39 3.89 -8.71 22.82
C GLU A 39 3.44 -7.34 22.29
N ALA A 40 3.06 -6.46 23.19
CA ALA A 40 2.80 -5.06 22.88
C ALA A 40 4.12 -4.32 22.69
N ARG A 41 4.45 -3.97 21.45
CA ARG A 41 5.72 -3.31 21.07
C ARG A 41 5.47 -1.96 20.38
N LYS A 42 6.36 -1.00 20.60
CA LYS A 42 6.37 0.35 20.01
C LYS A 42 7.64 0.55 19.17
N ASN A 43 7.46 0.61 17.86
CA ASN A 43 8.56 0.89 16.93
C ASN A 43 8.87 2.39 16.90
N VAL A 44 10.13 2.76 17.15
CA VAL A 44 10.65 4.12 17.03
C VAL A 44 11.36 4.26 15.69
N LYS A 45 11.06 5.31 14.91
CA LYS A 45 11.78 5.57 13.64
C LYS A 45 13.25 5.84 13.95
N GLY A 46 14.16 5.02 13.41
CA GLY A 46 15.61 5.14 13.63
C GLY A 46 16.06 4.79 15.06
N GLY A 47 15.23 4.14 15.86
CA GLY A 47 15.54 3.75 17.24
C GLY A 47 15.13 2.30 17.56
N PRO A 48 15.47 1.80 18.75
CA PRO A 48 15.14 0.43 19.15
C PRO A 48 13.62 0.20 19.23
N CYS A 49 13.21 -1.05 19.04
CA CYS A 49 11.86 -1.51 19.31
C CYS A 49 11.63 -1.56 20.83
N ILE A 50 10.68 -0.78 21.35
CA ILE A 50 10.40 -0.70 22.79
C ILE A 50 9.29 -1.70 23.13
N PHE A 51 9.58 -2.68 23.99
CA PHE A 51 8.56 -3.52 24.60
C PHE A 51 7.74 -2.71 25.63
N LEU A 52 6.41 -2.83 25.61
CA LEU A 52 5.50 -2.12 26.51
C LEU A 52 4.82 -3.05 27.53
N GLY A 53 4.67 -4.33 27.20
CA GLY A 53 3.86 -5.27 27.96
C GLY A 53 3.24 -6.36 27.08
N ILE A 54 2.21 -7.02 27.60
CA ILE A 54 1.40 -8.02 26.89
C ILE A 54 0.04 -7.43 26.55
N GLU A 55 -0.41 -7.60 25.31
CA GLU A 55 -1.78 -7.38 24.89
C GLU A 55 -2.52 -8.72 24.81
N MET A 56 -3.79 -8.72 25.22
CA MET A 56 -4.64 -9.90 25.36
C MET A 56 -5.90 -9.77 24.50
N LEU A 57 -6.43 -10.90 24.03
CA LEU A 57 -7.77 -11.01 23.46
C LEU A 57 -8.62 -11.91 24.36
N MET A 58 -9.81 -11.43 24.72
CA MET A 58 -10.69 -12.03 25.72
C MET A 58 -12.13 -12.03 25.19
N ILE A 59 -12.96 -12.98 25.67
CA ILE A 59 -14.38 -13.07 25.30
C ILE A 59 -15.26 -13.29 26.53
N ASP A 60 -16.39 -12.58 26.62
CA ASP A 60 -17.40 -12.78 27.67
C ASP A 60 -18.52 -13.74 27.25
N GLU A 61 -19.47 -13.99 28.14
CA GLU A 61 -20.63 -14.87 27.93
C GLU A 61 -21.55 -14.39 26.79
N GLU A 62 -21.62 -13.08 26.55
CA GLU A 62 -22.36 -12.48 25.42
C GLU A 62 -21.61 -12.63 24.08
N GLY A 63 -20.41 -13.20 24.11
CA GLY A 63 -19.53 -13.37 22.97
C GLY A 63 -18.85 -12.08 22.52
N THR A 64 -18.85 -11.02 23.34
CA THR A 64 -18.18 -9.75 23.04
C THR A 64 -16.67 -9.94 23.09
N LEU A 65 -15.95 -9.60 22.02
CA LEU A 65 -14.49 -9.57 22.07
C LEU A 65 -14.00 -8.28 22.74
N ALA A 66 -13.08 -8.38 23.69
CA ALA A 66 -12.40 -7.25 24.32
C ALA A 66 -10.87 -7.39 24.31
N GLN A 67 -10.17 -6.26 24.27
CA GLN A 67 -8.70 -6.23 24.36
C GLN A 67 -8.27 -5.97 25.80
N GLY A 68 -7.36 -6.80 26.31
CA GLY A 68 -6.70 -6.60 27.61
C GLY A 68 -5.26 -6.09 27.47
N PHE A 69 -4.71 -5.49 28.53
CA PHE A 69 -3.31 -5.05 28.56
C PHE A 69 -2.65 -5.23 29.94
N ILE A 70 -1.45 -5.81 29.95
CA ILE A 70 -0.57 -5.95 31.13
C ILE A 70 0.75 -5.25 30.83
N GLY A 71 1.05 -4.15 31.53
CA GLY A 71 2.30 -3.41 31.34
C GLY A 71 3.54 -4.23 31.74
N GLN A 72 4.67 -4.01 31.06
CA GLN A 72 5.94 -4.73 31.22
C GLN A 72 6.31 -5.03 32.68
N ASN A 73 6.18 -4.02 33.57
CA ASN A 73 6.55 -4.12 34.98
C ASN A 73 5.74 -5.17 35.77
N ARG A 74 4.64 -5.70 35.21
CA ARG A 74 3.79 -6.75 35.80
C ARG A 74 3.78 -8.06 34.97
N ARG A 75 4.57 -8.15 33.89
CA ARG A 75 4.65 -9.34 33.01
C ARG A 75 4.92 -10.62 33.81
N ASN A 76 5.98 -10.62 34.61
CA ASN A 76 6.48 -11.80 35.32
C ASN A 76 5.52 -12.38 36.37
N GLN A 77 4.51 -11.60 36.79
CA GLN A 77 3.44 -12.03 37.69
C GLN A 77 2.41 -12.84 36.88
N TYR A 78 1.67 -12.18 35.99
CA TYR A 78 0.50 -12.76 35.34
C TYR A 78 0.83 -13.66 34.13
N GLU A 79 1.96 -13.49 33.43
CA GLU A 79 2.25 -14.27 32.20
C GLU A 79 2.32 -15.78 32.46
N LYS A 80 2.74 -16.20 33.67
CA LYS A 80 2.79 -17.60 34.08
C LYS A 80 1.43 -18.18 34.47
N GLU A 81 0.47 -17.32 34.76
CA GLU A 81 -0.89 -17.65 35.20
C GLU A 81 -1.88 -17.68 34.02
N LEU A 82 -1.47 -17.21 32.84
CA LEU A 82 -2.29 -17.02 31.65
C LEU A 82 -2.25 -18.21 30.67
N GLU A 83 -3.23 -19.10 30.82
CA GLU A 83 -3.42 -20.32 30.03
C GLU A 83 -4.53 -20.11 28.97
N ARG A 84 -4.18 -20.20 27.68
CA ARG A 84 -5.13 -20.00 26.57
C ARG A 84 -6.28 -21.01 26.64
N GLY A 85 -7.51 -20.54 26.47
CA GLY A 85 -8.74 -21.32 26.61
C GLY A 85 -9.31 -21.38 28.03
N SER A 86 -8.53 -21.01 29.06
CA SER A 86 -9.02 -20.94 30.44
C SER A 86 -9.91 -19.72 30.69
N ILE A 87 -10.77 -19.83 31.70
CA ILE A 87 -11.67 -18.77 32.15
C ILE A 87 -11.05 -18.07 33.36
N TYR A 88 -11.24 -16.75 33.44
CA TYR A 88 -10.73 -15.91 34.51
C TYR A 88 -11.83 -14.98 35.03
N THR A 89 -11.71 -14.63 36.30
CA THR A 89 -12.36 -13.46 36.89
C THR A 89 -11.32 -12.36 37.08
N LEU A 90 -11.74 -11.09 36.91
CA LEU A 90 -10.88 -9.91 37.06
C LEU A 90 -11.66 -8.81 37.80
N THR A 91 -11.10 -8.29 38.88
CA THR A 91 -11.65 -7.15 39.65
C THR A 91 -10.66 -5.99 39.69
N ASN A 92 -11.12 -4.80 40.09
CA ASN A 92 -10.30 -3.58 40.24
C ASN A 92 -9.48 -3.26 38.98
N PHE A 93 -10.10 -3.33 37.80
CA PHE A 93 -9.46 -3.09 36.51
C PHE A 93 -9.47 -1.59 36.15
N TYR A 94 -8.69 -1.19 35.14
CA TYR A 94 -8.77 0.16 34.58
C TYR A 94 -9.05 0.13 33.08
N ALA A 95 -10.19 0.67 32.65
CA ALA A 95 -10.57 0.77 31.25
C ALA A 95 -10.04 2.05 30.61
N SER A 96 -9.33 1.90 29.49
CA SER A 96 -8.68 3.00 28.77
C SER A 96 -9.07 3.01 27.29
N ASN A 97 -8.95 4.16 26.61
CA ASN A 97 -9.21 4.23 25.16
C ASN A 97 -8.19 3.39 24.37
N SER A 98 -8.67 2.60 23.41
CA SER A 98 -7.82 1.79 22.53
C SER A 98 -6.92 2.61 21.60
N LYS A 99 -5.96 1.92 20.96
CA LYS A 99 -5.11 2.47 19.89
C LYS A 99 -6.00 2.96 18.74
N VAL A 100 -5.72 4.13 18.18
CA VAL A 100 -6.49 4.78 17.09
C VAL A 100 -6.40 4.05 15.72
N MET A 101 -5.87 2.83 15.67
CA MET A 101 -5.72 2.00 14.47
C MET A 101 -5.62 0.52 14.84
N TYR A 102 -6.11 -0.36 13.95
CA TYR A 102 -5.98 -1.82 14.01
C TYR A 102 -6.68 -2.45 15.23
N HIS A 103 -7.97 -2.18 15.39
CA HIS A 103 -8.81 -2.75 16.46
C HIS A 103 -9.07 -4.24 16.20
N VAL A 104 -8.84 -5.08 17.21
CA VAL A 104 -8.99 -6.55 17.16
C VAL A 104 -10.29 -7.05 17.82
N ALA A 105 -11.01 -6.15 18.50
CA ALA A 105 -12.05 -6.45 19.47
C ALA A 105 -13.33 -5.67 19.16
N ASP A 106 -14.46 -6.13 19.68
CA ASP A 106 -15.76 -5.48 19.52
C ASP A 106 -15.90 -4.29 20.51
N GLN A 107 -15.27 -4.40 21.69
CA GLN A 107 -15.15 -3.33 22.68
C GLN A 107 -14.00 -2.36 22.32
N ASN A 108 -14.33 -1.06 22.27
CA ASN A 108 -13.44 0.06 21.98
C ASN A 108 -12.47 0.42 23.14
N LEU A 109 -12.75 -0.04 24.36
CA LEU A 109 -11.91 0.16 25.53
C LEU A 109 -10.94 -1.01 25.75
N VAL A 110 -9.69 -0.70 26.10
CA VAL A 110 -8.68 -1.67 26.54
C VAL A 110 -8.74 -1.79 28.06
N ILE A 111 -8.95 -3.01 28.53
CA ILE A 111 -9.03 -3.38 29.95
C ILE A 111 -7.61 -3.60 30.47
N CYS A 112 -7.08 -2.65 31.23
CA CYS A 112 -5.73 -2.71 31.78
C CYS A 112 -5.71 -3.40 33.15
N ILE A 113 -4.86 -4.41 33.29
CA ILE A 113 -4.56 -5.03 34.59
C ILE A 113 -3.56 -4.13 35.33
N SER A 114 -4.02 -3.57 36.44
CA SER A 114 -3.32 -2.57 37.25
C SER A 114 -2.48 -3.22 38.37
N HIS A 115 -2.07 -2.45 39.37
CA HIS A 115 -1.41 -2.97 40.58
C HIS A 115 -2.40 -3.30 41.73
N VAL A 116 -3.68 -2.91 41.60
CA VAL A 116 -4.76 -3.28 42.52
C VAL A 116 -5.67 -4.38 41.95
N SER A 117 -5.42 -4.80 40.71
CA SER A 117 -6.25 -5.77 39.99
C SER A 117 -5.98 -7.21 40.44
N ALA A 118 -7.00 -7.87 40.97
CA ALA A 118 -6.96 -9.30 41.23
C ALA A 118 -7.50 -10.05 40.01
N LEU A 119 -6.65 -10.87 39.40
CA LEU A 119 -6.99 -11.86 38.38
C LEU A 119 -7.05 -13.22 39.08
N SER A 120 -7.99 -14.09 38.72
CA SER A 120 -8.05 -15.45 39.26
C SER A 120 -8.62 -16.41 38.22
N LYS A 121 -7.96 -17.56 38.02
CA LYS A 121 -8.43 -18.63 37.15
C LYS A 121 -9.69 -19.27 37.73
N VAL A 122 -10.64 -19.62 36.86
CA VAL A 122 -11.79 -20.47 37.18
C VAL A 122 -11.46 -21.88 36.69
N GLU A 123 -11.46 -22.86 37.57
CA GLU A 123 -11.12 -24.25 37.22
C GLU A 123 -12.25 -24.97 36.48
N GLU A 124 -13.51 -24.56 36.69
CA GLU A 124 -14.67 -25.10 35.99
C GLU A 124 -14.89 -24.40 34.63
N ASN A 125 -15.21 -25.18 33.60
CA ASN A 125 -15.53 -24.64 32.28
C ASN A 125 -17.00 -24.21 32.20
N ILE A 126 -17.23 -22.92 31.96
CA ILE A 126 -18.56 -22.35 31.74
C ILE A 126 -18.93 -22.50 30.26
N GLU A 127 -19.96 -23.29 29.96
CA GLU A 127 -20.40 -23.58 28.58
C GLU A 127 -20.93 -22.35 27.83
N GLY A 128 -21.53 -21.39 28.55
CA GLY A 128 -22.01 -20.13 27.98
C GLY A 128 -20.91 -19.22 27.42
N ILE A 129 -19.67 -19.32 27.93
CA ILE A 129 -18.55 -18.50 27.43
C ILE A 129 -17.87 -19.22 26.27
N LEU A 130 -18.06 -18.70 25.05
CA LEU A 130 -17.53 -19.27 23.81
C LEU A 130 -16.04 -19.64 23.91
N THR A 131 -15.65 -20.77 23.33
CA THR A 131 -14.26 -21.25 23.28
C THR A 131 -13.38 -20.38 22.39
N GLU A 132 -13.89 -19.99 21.22
CA GLU A 132 -13.31 -19.00 20.30
C GLU A 132 -14.41 -18.25 19.53
N ARG A 133 -14.05 -17.13 18.91
CA ARG A 133 -14.90 -16.36 17.98
C ARG A 133 -14.02 -15.74 16.91
N PHE A 134 -14.44 -15.87 15.65
CA PHE A 134 -13.72 -15.35 14.49
C PHE A 134 -14.53 -14.29 13.75
N ARG A 135 -13.91 -13.12 13.50
CA ARG A 135 -14.49 -11.97 12.81
C ARG A 135 -14.33 -12.09 11.30
N ILE A 136 -14.92 -13.14 10.70
CA ILE A 136 -14.72 -13.51 9.29
C ILE A 136 -15.32 -12.47 8.34
N HIS A 137 -14.52 -11.95 7.41
CA HIS A 137 -14.95 -10.99 6.39
C HIS A 137 -14.94 -11.57 4.97
N SER A 138 -15.83 -11.04 4.11
CA SER A 138 -15.83 -11.34 2.68
C SER A 138 -14.84 -10.47 1.91
N PHE A 139 -14.60 -10.79 0.64
CA PHE A 139 -13.78 -9.97 -0.25
C PHE A 139 -14.26 -8.50 -0.31
N SER A 140 -15.58 -8.29 -0.39
CA SER A 140 -16.17 -6.95 -0.48
C SER A 140 -15.92 -6.14 0.79
N ASP A 141 -15.97 -6.78 1.96
CA ASP A 141 -15.75 -6.12 3.25
C ASP A 141 -14.27 -5.77 3.42
N PHE A 142 -13.36 -6.64 2.97
CA PHE A 142 -11.94 -6.34 2.93
C PHE A 142 -11.59 -5.23 1.91
N GLU A 143 -12.24 -5.17 0.75
CA GLU A 143 -12.04 -4.09 -0.24
C GLU A 143 -12.52 -2.73 0.30
N ALA A 144 -13.69 -2.72 0.95
CA ALA A 144 -14.25 -1.53 1.58
C ALA A 144 -13.39 -1.00 2.75
N ASN A 145 -12.82 -1.89 3.57
CA ASN A 145 -11.96 -1.53 4.70
C ASN A 145 -10.47 -1.38 4.34
N CYS A 146 -10.10 -1.58 3.06
CA CYS A 146 -8.72 -1.59 2.59
C CYS A 146 -8.03 -0.23 2.78
N ASP A 147 -6.79 -0.26 3.28
CA ASP A 147 -5.95 0.88 3.67
C ASP A 147 -6.49 1.78 4.79
N LEU A 148 -7.71 1.57 5.31
CA LEU A 148 -8.35 2.46 6.30
C LEU A 148 -7.69 2.40 7.69
N ARG A 149 -7.06 1.27 8.03
CA ARG A 149 -6.42 1.00 9.34
C ARG A 149 -7.35 1.03 10.55
N GLY A 150 -8.66 0.94 10.36
CA GLY A 150 -9.63 0.70 11.44
C GLY A 150 -9.57 -0.75 11.91
N ASP A 151 -10.74 -1.33 12.16
CA ASP A 151 -10.91 -2.73 12.58
C ASP A 151 -10.29 -3.74 11.59
N ILE A 152 -9.62 -4.73 12.16
CA ILE A 152 -8.99 -5.83 11.43
C ILE A 152 -9.69 -7.14 11.75
N HIS A 153 -9.73 -7.99 10.74
CA HIS A 153 -10.72 -9.06 10.62
C HIS A 153 -10.04 -10.37 10.21
N ASP A 154 -10.78 -11.46 10.30
CA ASP A 154 -10.28 -12.80 10.03
C ASP A 154 -10.64 -13.24 8.61
N VAL A 155 -9.81 -14.09 8.00
CA VAL A 155 -10.04 -14.60 6.65
C VAL A 155 -9.88 -16.11 6.60
N VAL A 156 -10.91 -16.80 6.08
CA VAL A 156 -10.92 -18.24 5.83
C VAL A 156 -11.12 -18.53 4.34
N GLY A 157 -10.45 -19.56 3.83
CA GLY A 157 -10.56 -19.91 2.42
C GLY A 157 -9.86 -21.21 2.01
N HIS A 158 -10.10 -21.59 0.76
CA HIS A 158 -9.50 -22.76 0.12
C HIS A 158 -8.10 -22.39 -0.40
N LEU A 159 -7.07 -23.00 0.17
CA LEU A 159 -5.68 -22.80 -0.25
C LEU A 159 -5.48 -23.27 -1.70
N LYS A 160 -4.76 -22.49 -2.49
CA LYS A 160 -4.51 -22.76 -3.93
C LYS A 160 -3.05 -22.96 -4.27
N LEU A 161 -2.21 -22.05 -3.80
CA LEU A 161 -0.77 -22.03 -4.03
C LEU A 161 -0.07 -21.58 -2.75
N VAL A 162 1.14 -22.10 -2.50
CA VAL A 162 2.07 -21.58 -1.49
C VAL A 162 3.33 -21.13 -2.23
N ASP A 163 3.71 -19.85 -2.06
CA ASP A 163 4.79 -19.18 -2.80
C ASP A 163 4.76 -19.41 -4.32
N GLY A 164 3.54 -19.44 -4.86
CA GLY A 164 3.24 -19.67 -6.28
C GLY A 164 3.15 -21.14 -6.70
N GLN A 165 3.53 -22.09 -5.85
CA GLN A 165 3.57 -23.51 -6.19
C GLN A 165 2.24 -24.25 -5.87
N PRO A 166 1.77 -25.17 -6.75
CA PRO A 166 0.57 -25.97 -6.50
C PRO A 166 0.72 -27.03 -5.42
N LEU A 167 -0.30 -27.16 -4.57
CA LEU A 167 -0.36 -28.08 -3.41
C LEU A 167 -0.22 -29.58 -3.72
N HIS A 168 -0.32 -30.00 -4.98
CA HIS A 168 -0.19 -31.41 -5.40
C HIS A 168 1.27 -31.82 -5.66
N GLN A 169 2.18 -30.86 -5.76
CA GLN A 169 3.62 -31.12 -5.65
C GLN A 169 3.94 -31.14 -4.16
N ARG A 170 4.67 -32.16 -3.68
CA ARG A 170 5.00 -32.32 -2.25
C ARG A 170 6.05 -31.30 -1.82
N LEU A 171 5.59 -30.07 -1.64
CA LEU A 171 6.38 -28.94 -1.17
C LEU A 171 6.84 -29.22 0.28
N VAL A 172 8.12 -28.99 0.54
CA VAL A 172 8.67 -28.91 1.90
C VAL A 172 9.12 -27.47 2.09
N LEU A 173 8.54 -26.77 3.06
CA LEU A 173 8.78 -25.35 3.30
C LEU A 173 10.04 -25.15 4.15
N CYS A 174 11.19 -25.57 3.58
CA CYS A 174 12.51 -25.55 4.19
C CYS A 174 12.79 -24.26 4.97
N THR A 175 12.81 -24.35 6.29
CA THR A 175 12.98 -23.25 7.25
C THR A 175 14.40 -22.66 7.31
N LYS A 176 15.27 -22.99 6.34
CA LYS A 176 16.71 -22.65 6.31
C LYS A 176 16.98 -21.38 5.50
N ASP A 177 16.40 -20.27 5.94
CA ASP A 177 16.69 -18.95 5.38
C ASP A 177 17.02 -18.00 6.53
N ASP A 178 18.30 -17.64 6.68
CA ASP A 178 18.85 -16.77 7.76
C ASP A 178 18.44 -15.29 7.56
N SER A 179 17.33 -15.05 6.88
CA SER A 179 16.72 -13.74 6.69
C SER A 179 16.19 -13.19 8.02
N THR A 180 16.47 -11.91 8.26
CA THR A 180 15.99 -11.16 9.45
C THR A 180 14.45 -11.00 9.52
N SER A 181 13.72 -11.37 8.47
CA SER A 181 12.27 -11.58 8.50
C SER A 181 11.89 -12.69 7.53
N ARG A 182 10.99 -13.59 7.96
CA ARG A 182 10.53 -14.74 7.15
C ARG A 182 9.16 -14.42 6.55
N ARG A 183 8.91 -14.84 5.31
CA ARG A 183 7.66 -14.51 4.60
C ARG A 183 7.19 -15.64 3.70
N VAL A 184 5.94 -16.04 3.85
CA VAL A 184 5.24 -17.01 2.99
C VAL A 184 4.05 -16.32 2.33
N MET A 185 3.90 -16.46 1.00
CA MET A 185 2.77 -15.94 0.25
C MET A 185 1.80 -17.06 -0.12
N VAL A 186 0.64 -17.10 0.56
CA VAL A 186 -0.44 -18.05 0.24
C VAL A 186 -1.47 -17.42 -0.69
N HIS A 187 -1.97 -18.21 -1.64
CA HIS A 187 -3.11 -17.83 -2.48
C HIS A 187 -4.37 -18.51 -1.96
N LEU A 188 -5.34 -17.72 -1.48
CA LEU A 188 -6.51 -18.20 -0.76
C LEU A 188 -7.81 -17.84 -1.51
N GLN A 189 -8.59 -18.85 -1.87
CA GLN A 189 -9.89 -18.71 -2.53
C GLN A 189 -10.99 -18.57 -1.48
N LEU A 190 -11.55 -17.36 -1.34
CA LEU A 190 -12.61 -17.02 -0.37
C LEU A 190 -14.00 -17.55 -0.83
N LYS A 191 -14.95 -17.63 0.11
CA LYS A 191 -16.33 -18.07 -0.14
C LYS A 191 -17.02 -17.07 -1.07
N ASN A 192 -17.44 -17.54 -2.24
CA ASN A 192 -18.07 -16.73 -3.31
C ASN A 192 -17.25 -15.52 -3.81
N GLY A 193 -15.97 -15.40 -3.44
CA GLY A 193 -15.07 -14.31 -3.84
C GLY A 193 -14.03 -14.73 -4.88
N PRO A 194 -13.02 -13.89 -5.16
CA PRO A 194 -11.85 -14.25 -5.96
C PRO A 194 -10.80 -15.03 -5.13
N VAL A 195 -9.72 -15.43 -5.79
CA VAL A 195 -8.47 -15.81 -5.12
C VAL A 195 -7.75 -14.54 -4.66
N MET A 196 -7.36 -14.49 -3.39
CA MET A 196 -6.60 -13.41 -2.79
C MET A 196 -5.18 -13.84 -2.45
N ASN A 197 -4.23 -12.91 -2.50
CA ASN A 197 -2.88 -13.11 -2.01
C ASN A 197 -2.80 -12.66 -0.55
N ILE A 198 -2.32 -13.55 0.32
CA ILE A 198 -2.10 -13.28 1.74
C ILE A 198 -0.61 -13.47 2.05
N TYR A 199 -0.01 -12.48 2.70
CA TYR A 199 1.38 -12.52 3.12
C TYR A 199 1.44 -12.83 4.62
N LEU A 200 1.95 -14.01 4.94
CA LEU A 200 2.28 -14.43 6.30
C LEU A 200 3.72 -14.00 6.59
N TRP A 201 3.97 -13.48 7.80
CA TRP A 201 5.26 -12.98 8.25
C TRP A 201 5.70 -13.63 9.56
N ASP A 202 7.00 -13.81 9.73
CA ASP A 202 7.72 -14.14 10.96
C ASP A 202 7.16 -15.34 11.74
N GLU A 203 6.40 -15.11 12.83
CA GLU A 203 5.76 -16.16 13.64
C GLU A 203 4.56 -16.80 12.91
N ALA A 204 3.77 -16.01 12.18
CA ALA A 204 2.63 -16.51 11.42
C ALA A 204 3.07 -17.33 10.19
N ALA A 205 4.24 -17.00 9.62
CA ALA A 205 4.87 -17.79 8.56
C ALA A 205 5.38 -19.14 9.08
N GLU A 206 6.12 -19.15 10.19
CA GLU A 206 6.65 -20.38 10.80
C GLU A 206 5.55 -21.32 11.31
N ASN A 207 4.56 -20.80 12.03
CA ASN A 207 3.42 -21.62 12.47
C ASN A 207 2.64 -22.21 11.28
N PHE A 208 2.63 -21.54 10.12
CA PHE A 208 2.06 -22.11 8.90
C PHE A 208 2.96 -23.22 8.34
N CYS A 209 4.26 -22.98 8.13
CA CYS A 209 5.19 -23.99 7.61
C CYS A 209 5.19 -25.27 8.47
N LEU A 210 5.32 -25.14 9.80
CA LEU A 210 5.34 -26.26 10.73
C LEU A 210 4.06 -27.11 10.64
N LYS A 211 2.87 -26.47 10.60
CA LYS A 211 1.57 -27.17 10.49
C LYS A 211 1.30 -27.77 9.10
N PHE A 212 1.91 -27.20 8.07
CA PHE A 212 1.79 -27.63 6.68
C PHE A 212 2.70 -28.83 6.39
N ASP A 213 4.00 -28.70 6.67
CA ASP A 213 5.01 -29.75 6.45
C ASP A 213 4.80 -30.99 7.33
N ALA A 214 4.26 -30.82 8.55
CA ALA A 214 3.95 -31.94 9.44
C ALA A 214 2.76 -32.80 8.97
N CYS A 215 2.01 -32.40 7.93
CA CYS A 215 0.85 -33.15 7.47
C CYS A 215 1.19 -34.05 6.28
N ALA A 216 0.94 -35.35 6.42
CA ALA A 216 1.07 -36.32 5.32
C ALA A 216 -0.04 -36.15 4.24
N ALA A 217 -1.13 -35.47 4.57
CA ALA A 217 -2.22 -35.15 3.65
C ALA A 217 -2.13 -33.68 3.19
N THR A 218 -2.49 -33.41 1.94
CA THR A 218 -2.52 -32.04 1.40
C THR A 218 -3.55 -31.18 2.13
N ARG A 219 -3.08 -30.27 2.99
CA ARG A 219 -3.93 -29.31 3.72
C ARG A 219 -4.68 -28.40 2.73
N THR A 220 -5.98 -28.15 2.94
CA THR A 220 -6.86 -27.54 1.91
C THR A 220 -7.53 -26.23 2.32
N VAL A 221 -7.81 -26.02 3.61
CA VAL A 221 -8.43 -24.80 4.13
C VAL A 221 -7.48 -24.14 5.12
N LEU A 222 -7.33 -22.83 5.01
CA LEU A 222 -6.56 -21.98 5.92
C LEU A 222 -7.46 -20.87 6.45
N LEU A 223 -7.39 -20.65 7.76
CA LEU A 223 -7.85 -19.46 8.45
C LEU A 223 -6.63 -18.67 8.96
N VAL A 224 -6.61 -17.36 8.68
CA VAL A 224 -5.64 -16.41 9.22
C VAL A 224 -6.40 -15.35 9.99
N THR A 225 -6.08 -15.14 11.27
CA THR A 225 -6.75 -14.12 12.08
C THR A 225 -6.15 -12.74 11.85
N THR A 226 -6.92 -11.70 12.20
CA THR A 226 -6.43 -10.33 12.46
C THR A 226 -5.60 -9.75 11.31
N VAL A 227 -6.01 -10.02 10.07
CA VAL A 227 -5.30 -9.60 8.87
C VAL A 227 -5.60 -8.15 8.49
N ASN A 228 -4.58 -7.49 7.94
CA ASN A 228 -4.58 -6.09 7.56
C ASN A 228 -4.76 -5.94 6.04
N PRO A 229 -5.92 -5.46 5.55
CA PRO A 229 -6.17 -5.27 4.12
C PRO A 229 -5.44 -4.04 3.57
N LYS A 230 -4.56 -4.25 2.58
CA LYS A 230 -3.71 -3.23 1.96
C LYS A 230 -3.78 -3.30 0.44
N ARG A 231 -3.68 -2.14 -0.23
CA ARG A 231 -3.57 -2.03 -1.69
C ARG A 231 -2.12 -1.83 -2.12
N LEU A 232 -1.48 -2.95 -2.43
CA LEU A 232 -0.15 -3.03 -3.05
C LEU A 232 -0.33 -3.37 -4.53
N GLY A 233 0.33 -2.64 -5.43
CA GLY A 233 0.21 -2.81 -6.89
C GLY A 233 -1.22 -2.96 -7.39
N GLY A 234 -2.05 -1.94 -7.17
CA GLY A 234 -3.47 -1.86 -7.55
C GLY A 234 -4.44 -2.82 -6.85
N LYS A 235 -3.95 -3.93 -6.28
CA LYS A 235 -4.76 -5.07 -5.84
C LYS A 235 -4.89 -5.14 -4.32
N LEU A 236 -6.10 -5.47 -3.86
CA LEU A 236 -6.35 -5.86 -2.48
C LEU A 236 -5.54 -7.12 -2.13
N ARG A 237 -4.73 -6.99 -1.10
CA ARG A 237 -3.88 -8.04 -0.52
C ARG A 237 -4.03 -8.02 0.99
N LEU A 238 -3.97 -9.19 1.61
CA LEU A 238 -4.06 -9.31 3.07
C LEU A 238 -2.65 -9.55 3.63
N SER A 239 -2.35 -8.93 4.77
CA SER A 239 -1.08 -9.10 5.48
C SER A 239 -1.37 -9.61 6.87
N SER A 240 -0.65 -10.63 7.33
CA SER A 240 -0.61 -10.94 8.75
C SER A 240 -0.06 -9.75 9.54
N MET A 241 -0.43 -9.68 10.81
CA MET A 241 0.08 -8.75 11.82
C MET A 241 0.88 -9.55 12.87
N SER A 242 1.54 -8.89 13.82
CA SER A 242 2.34 -9.52 14.88
C SER A 242 1.54 -10.26 15.97
N TYR A 243 0.29 -10.63 15.64
CA TYR A 243 -0.69 -11.31 16.47
C TYR A 243 -1.75 -12.04 15.60
N SER A 244 -1.38 -12.32 14.34
CA SER A 244 -2.17 -13.19 13.46
C SER A 244 -1.85 -14.64 13.76
N ARG A 245 -2.89 -15.40 14.14
CA ARG A 245 -2.84 -16.86 14.28
C ARG A 245 -3.18 -17.52 12.94
N VAL A 246 -2.71 -18.73 12.74
CA VAL A 246 -2.96 -19.56 11.53
C VAL A 246 -3.50 -20.93 11.92
N PHE A 247 -4.55 -21.38 11.25
CA PHE A 247 -5.25 -22.64 11.51
C PHE A 247 -5.58 -23.38 10.21
N LEU A 248 -5.41 -24.70 10.20
CA LEU A 248 -5.59 -25.52 9.00
C LEU A 248 -6.68 -26.61 9.14
N ASP A 249 -7.50 -26.74 8.10
CA ASP A 249 -8.57 -27.72 7.85
C ASP A 249 -9.58 -27.99 8.97
N GLU A 250 -9.22 -28.73 10.02
CA GLU A 250 -10.14 -29.18 11.09
C GLU A 250 -9.62 -28.82 12.50
N GLU A 251 -8.59 -27.97 12.60
CA GLU A 251 -8.02 -27.48 13.87
C GLU A 251 -9.00 -26.63 14.71
N VAL A 252 -9.93 -25.92 14.06
CA VAL A 252 -11.01 -25.14 14.69
C VAL A 252 -12.26 -25.18 13.78
N ASP A 253 -13.45 -24.87 14.29
CA ASP A 253 -14.69 -25.15 13.56
C ASP A 253 -14.90 -24.31 12.28
N SER A 254 -14.41 -23.07 12.19
CA SER A 254 -14.64 -22.23 11.00
C SER A 254 -13.99 -22.80 9.71
N PRO A 255 -12.71 -23.24 9.70
CA PRO A 255 -12.14 -24.06 8.62
C PRO A 255 -12.92 -25.35 8.31
N LYS A 256 -13.44 -26.05 9.31
CA LYS A 256 -14.16 -27.33 9.20
C LYS A 256 -15.55 -27.15 8.56
N GLU A 257 -16.28 -26.09 8.92
CA GLU A 257 -17.48 -25.64 8.21
C GLU A 257 -17.18 -25.28 6.75
N TYR A 258 -16.09 -24.53 6.53
CA TYR A 258 -15.67 -24.10 5.20
C TYR A 258 -15.32 -25.31 4.31
N LEU A 259 -14.59 -26.28 4.86
CA LEU A 259 -14.24 -27.54 4.23
C LEU A 259 -15.49 -28.37 3.89
N THR A 260 -16.49 -28.36 4.76
CA THR A 260 -17.79 -29.01 4.53
C THR A 260 -18.52 -28.34 3.36
N TRP A 261 -18.62 -27.01 3.35
CA TRP A 261 -19.17 -26.25 2.22
C TRP A 261 -18.42 -26.50 0.90
N LEU A 262 -17.09 -26.60 0.91
CA LEU A 262 -16.28 -26.96 -0.25
C LEU A 262 -16.61 -28.35 -0.81
N LYS A 263 -16.80 -29.35 0.08
CA LYS A 263 -17.17 -30.72 -0.31
C LYS A 263 -18.52 -30.71 -1.05
N THR A 264 -19.54 -30.06 -0.49
CA THR A 264 -20.87 -29.91 -1.13
C THR A 264 -20.80 -29.15 -2.46
N ALA A 265 -20.04 -28.05 -2.53
CA ALA A 265 -19.94 -27.21 -3.72
C ALA A 265 -19.20 -27.88 -4.91
N LYS A 266 -18.35 -28.88 -4.65
CA LYS A 266 -17.76 -29.75 -5.69
C LYS A 266 -18.81 -30.70 -6.27
N ALA A 267 -19.48 -31.48 -5.41
CA ALA A 267 -20.49 -32.45 -5.82
C ALA A 267 -21.61 -31.83 -6.68
N MET A 268 -22.12 -30.65 -6.30
CA MET A 268 -23.12 -29.91 -7.08
C MET A 268 -22.63 -29.55 -8.50
N LYS A 269 -21.34 -29.26 -8.70
CA LYS A 269 -20.78 -28.96 -10.02
C LYS A 269 -20.61 -30.21 -10.87
N GLU A 270 -20.22 -31.33 -10.27
CA GLU A 270 -20.04 -32.63 -10.93
C GLU A 270 -21.40 -33.21 -11.39
N GLU A 271 -22.46 -33.03 -10.60
CA GLU A 271 -23.82 -33.32 -11.04
C GLU A 271 -24.26 -32.42 -12.21
N ALA A 272 -24.00 -31.12 -12.15
CA ALA A 272 -24.40 -30.17 -13.19
C ALA A 272 -23.70 -30.46 -14.54
N THR A 273 -22.41 -30.80 -14.53
CA THR A 273 -21.69 -31.19 -15.76
C THR A 273 -22.18 -32.54 -16.29
N SER A 274 -22.45 -33.52 -15.43
CA SER A 274 -23.03 -34.82 -15.81
C SER A 274 -24.40 -34.66 -16.49
N ARG A 275 -25.30 -33.83 -15.92
CA ARG A 275 -26.63 -33.52 -16.51
C ARG A 275 -26.51 -32.85 -17.88
N ASN A 276 -25.56 -31.92 -18.07
CA ASN A 276 -25.31 -31.30 -19.38
C ASN A 276 -24.66 -32.25 -20.40
N GLY A 277 -23.78 -33.16 -19.96
CA GLY A 277 -23.19 -34.20 -20.81
C GLY A 277 -24.24 -35.13 -21.42
N LYS A 278 -25.25 -35.54 -20.62
CA LYS A 278 -26.39 -36.33 -21.10
C LYS A 278 -27.22 -35.57 -22.14
N ARG A 279 -27.51 -34.28 -21.92
CA ARG A 279 -28.22 -33.42 -22.90
C ARG A 279 -27.47 -33.27 -24.24
N LYS A 280 -26.13 -33.19 -24.24
CA LYS A 280 -25.34 -33.16 -25.49
C LYS A 280 -25.40 -34.49 -26.26
N ARG A 281 -25.39 -35.64 -25.58
CA ARG A 281 -25.46 -36.97 -26.22
C ARG A 281 -26.77 -37.25 -26.98
N GLN A 282 -27.88 -36.59 -26.63
CA GLN A 282 -29.17 -36.79 -27.29
C GLN A 282 -29.35 -36.02 -28.61
N ARG A 283 -28.38 -35.18 -29.05
CA ARG A 283 -28.57 -34.29 -30.21
C ARG A 283 -27.86 -34.67 -31.52
N ASN A 284 -27.01 -35.70 -31.54
CA ASN A 284 -26.38 -36.22 -32.77
C ASN A 284 -26.50 -37.75 -32.88
N PRO A 285 -27.38 -38.27 -33.76
CA PRO A 285 -27.19 -39.57 -34.39
C PRO A 285 -25.91 -39.53 -35.26
N LYS A 286 -25.25 -40.68 -35.46
CA LYS A 286 -24.03 -40.77 -36.28
C LYS A 286 -24.36 -41.08 -37.75
N THR A 287 -23.61 -40.48 -38.66
CA THR A 287 -23.30 -41.06 -39.97
C THR A 287 -21.76 -41.17 -40.07
N PRO A 288 -21.19 -42.32 -40.49
CA PRO A 288 -19.74 -42.43 -40.67
C PRO A 288 -19.23 -41.57 -41.82
N LYS A 289 -17.94 -41.24 -41.78
CA LYS A 289 -17.15 -40.81 -42.93
C LYS A 289 -15.92 -41.70 -43.04
N GLU A 290 -15.54 -42.03 -44.26
CA GLU A 290 -14.20 -42.51 -44.59
C GLU A 290 -13.26 -41.31 -44.81
N GLU A 291 -11.96 -41.58 -44.81
CA GLU A 291 -10.89 -40.59 -45.05
C GLU A 291 -10.74 -40.30 -46.56
N PRO A 292 -10.05 -39.22 -46.95
CA PRO A 292 -8.67 -39.46 -47.42
C PRO A 292 -7.68 -38.31 -47.11
N GLU A 293 -6.45 -38.48 -47.60
CA GLU A 293 -5.26 -37.69 -47.35
C GLU A 293 -5.12 -36.39 -48.21
N GLU A 294 -4.03 -35.68 -47.92
CA GLU A 294 -3.28 -34.68 -48.71
C GLU A 294 -3.95 -33.46 -49.38
N SER A 295 -3.28 -32.33 -49.13
CA SER A 295 -3.37 -31.04 -49.84
C SER A 295 -2.51 -31.08 -51.13
N PRO A 296 -2.63 -30.17 -52.15
CA PRO A 296 -2.63 -28.72 -51.90
C PRO A 296 -3.21 -27.76 -53.00
N LYS A 297 -2.99 -26.45 -52.76
CA LYS A 297 -2.83 -25.32 -53.71
C LYS A 297 -4.06 -24.66 -54.39
N ASN A 298 -4.11 -23.34 -54.15
CA ASN A 298 -4.19 -22.22 -55.11
C ASN A 298 -5.51 -21.45 -55.42
N GLN A 299 -5.30 -20.12 -55.47
CA GLN A 299 -5.87 -19.11 -56.38
C GLN A 299 -7.29 -18.52 -56.18
N ASN A 300 -7.27 -17.34 -55.54
CA ASN A 300 -7.56 -16.02 -56.15
C ASN A 300 -8.99 -15.46 -56.38
N ASN A 301 -9.05 -14.16 -56.06
CA ASN A 301 -9.80 -13.05 -56.67
C ASN A 301 -11.28 -12.75 -56.30
N ASP A 302 -11.45 -11.55 -55.72
CA ASP A 302 -12.41 -10.47 -56.06
C ASP A 302 -13.93 -10.78 -56.18
N LYS A 303 -14.84 -9.98 -55.61
CA LYS A 303 -15.00 -8.53 -55.94
C LYS A 303 -15.74 -7.68 -54.89
N LYS A 304 -15.36 -6.39 -54.86
CA LYS A 304 -16.05 -5.25 -54.23
C LYS A 304 -17.48 -4.98 -54.78
N ARG A 305 -18.39 -4.50 -53.91
CA ARG A 305 -19.19 -3.24 -53.95
C ARG A 305 -20.39 -3.34 -52.97
N GLN A 306 -20.67 -2.42 -52.03
CA GLN A 306 -20.95 -0.95 -52.04
C GLN A 306 -22.42 -0.56 -52.32
N ARG A 307 -23.11 -0.03 -51.29
CA ARG A 307 -23.95 1.20 -51.21
C ARG A 307 -24.53 1.30 -49.78
N ASP A 308 -24.46 2.42 -49.03
CA ASP A 308 -25.15 3.73 -49.15
C ASP A 308 -26.64 3.67 -48.75
N THR A 309 -27.26 4.59 -47.98
CA THR A 309 -26.84 5.90 -47.40
C THR A 309 -27.79 6.37 -46.25
N LYS A 310 -27.30 7.27 -45.36
CA LYS A 310 -27.88 8.53 -44.75
C LYS A 310 -29.43 8.70 -44.54
N THR A 311 -30.02 9.59 -43.71
CA THR A 311 -29.60 10.77 -42.88
C THR A 311 -30.71 11.15 -41.86
N HIS A 312 -30.45 11.98 -40.83
CA HIS A 312 -31.12 13.31 -40.71
C HIS A 312 -30.55 14.25 -39.60
N LYS A 313 -30.89 15.55 -39.73
CA LYS A 313 -30.56 16.76 -38.92
C LYS A 313 -31.65 17.84 -39.19
N SER A 314 -31.81 18.96 -38.46
CA SER A 314 -31.16 19.47 -37.22
C SER A 314 -32.21 20.17 -36.27
N ASN A 315 -32.27 21.44 -35.82
CA ASN A 315 -31.48 22.70 -35.92
C ASN A 315 -31.92 23.68 -34.77
N GLN A 316 -31.00 24.34 -34.02
CA GLN A 316 -30.67 25.80 -34.01
C GLN A 316 -31.75 26.81 -33.50
N HIS A 317 -31.47 27.97 -32.87
CA HIS A 317 -30.24 28.75 -32.52
C HIS A 317 -30.24 29.10 -30.98
N GLY A 318 -29.29 29.84 -30.35
CA GLY A 318 -27.97 30.37 -30.72
C GLY A 318 -27.78 31.91 -30.59
N GLY A 319 -26.96 32.42 -29.64
CA GLY A 319 -26.55 33.86 -29.59
C GLY A 319 -25.88 34.39 -28.29
N SER A 320 -24.81 35.19 -28.46
CA SER A 320 -24.19 36.15 -27.49
C SER A 320 -23.38 35.65 -26.26
N SER A 321 -22.60 36.58 -25.67
CA SER A 321 -21.35 36.31 -24.92
C SER A 321 -21.39 36.59 -23.40
N ALA A 322 -20.69 35.76 -22.62
CA ALA A 322 -20.32 36.02 -21.22
C ALA A 322 -19.11 35.17 -20.77
N LEU A 323 -18.43 35.56 -19.69
CA LEU A 323 -17.27 34.85 -19.12
C LEU A 323 -17.65 33.43 -18.67
N SER A 324 -16.98 32.40 -19.20
CA SER A 324 -17.20 31.00 -18.85
C SER A 324 -16.59 30.62 -17.48
N LYS A 325 -17.28 30.99 -16.40
CA LYS A 325 -17.12 30.31 -15.11
C LYS A 325 -17.33 28.80 -15.33
N ARG A 326 -16.39 27.97 -14.87
CA ARG A 326 -16.49 26.50 -15.00
C ARG A 326 -17.81 25.98 -14.42
N PRO A 327 -18.43 24.94 -15.01
CA PRO A 327 -19.53 24.24 -14.35
C PRO A 327 -19.04 23.71 -13.00
N LYS A 328 -19.84 23.89 -11.95
CA LYS A 328 -19.60 23.22 -10.66
C LYS A 328 -19.80 21.71 -10.84
N PRO A 329 -19.03 20.84 -10.15
CA PRO A 329 -19.30 19.40 -10.16
C PRO A 329 -20.70 19.17 -9.61
N SER A 330 -21.59 18.61 -10.44
CA SER A 330 -23.02 18.47 -10.12
C SER A 330 -23.32 17.26 -9.23
N ASN A 331 -22.39 16.32 -9.09
CA ASN A 331 -22.57 15.09 -8.33
C ASN A 331 -21.54 14.94 -7.20
N PHE A 332 -22.03 14.42 -6.06
CA PHE A 332 -21.20 14.02 -4.91
C PHE A 332 -20.13 12.99 -5.28
N LEU A 333 -20.47 12.05 -6.18
CA LEU A 333 -19.54 11.00 -6.65
C LEU A 333 -18.33 11.56 -7.39
N ASP A 334 -18.49 12.64 -8.16
CA ASP A 334 -17.35 13.27 -8.85
C ASP A 334 -16.49 14.07 -7.88
N THR A 335 -17.10 14.71 -6.87
CA THR A 335 -16.36 15.33 -5.76
C THR A 335 -15.56 14.29 -4.95
N LEU A 336 -16.08 13.08 -4.78
CA LEU A 336 -15.34 11.96 -4.19
C LEU A 336 -14.21 11.47 -5.11
N ARG A 337 -14.48 11.34 -6.42
CA ARG A 337 -13.49 10.92 -7.43
C ARG A 337 -12.30 11.89 -7.51
N GLU A 338 -12.54 13.20 -7.48
CA GLU A 338 -11.48 14.23 -7.41
C GLU A 338 -10.70 14.20 -6.09
N LYS A 339 -11.38 13.96 -4.96
CA LYS A 339 -10.70 13.78 -3.66
C LYS A 339 -9.82 12.53 -3.65
N LEU A 340 -10.26 11.45 -4.28
CA LEU A 340 -9.51 10.20 -4.42
C LEU A 340 -8.32 10.34 -5.39
N SER A 341 -8.48 11.00 -6.55
CA SER A 341 -7.34 11.24 -7.46
C SER A 341 -6.29 12.14 -6.81
N GLY A 342 -6.72 13.22 -6.14
CA GLY A 342 -5.85 14.08 -5.37
C GLY A 342 -5.20 13.37 -4.17
N GLY A 343 -5.88 12.42 -3.53
CA GLY A 343 -5.31 11.56 -2.48
C GLY A 343 -4.22 10.63 -3.01
N ASN A 344 -4.51 9.91 -4.10
CA ASN A 344 -3.59 9.00 -4.76
C ASN A 344 -2.34 9.72 -5.28
N PHE A 345 -2.49 10.88 -5.92
CA PHE A 345 -1.36 11.70 -6.32
C PHE A 345 -0.44 12.04 -5.15
N ARG A 346 -1.01 12.56 -4.05
CA ARG A 346 -0.25 12.93 -2.86
C ARG A 346 0.56 11.76 -2.30
N ARG A 347 -0.03 10.54 -2.27
CA ARG A 347 0.66 9.31 -1.84
C ARG A 347 1.83 8.95 -2.76
N LEU A 348 1.62 8.99 -4.09
CA LEU A 348 2.65 8.65 -5.07
C LEU A 348 3.80 9.65 -5.04
N ASN A 349 3.48 10.95 -5.06
CA ASN A 349 4.42 12.04 -4.92
C ASN A 349 5.24 11.92 -3.62
N GLU A 350 4.59 11.65 -2.48
CA GLU A 350 5.27 11.44 -1.20
C GLU A 350 6.21 10.23 -1.20
N LYS A 351 5.85 9.10 -1.85
CA LYS A 351 6.76 7.95 -2.03
C LYS A 351 7.97 8.32 -2.89
N LEU A 352 7.79 9.02 -4.02
CA LEU A 352 8.89 9.41 -4.90
C LEU A 352 9.89 10.39 -4.26
N TYR A 353 9.42 11.24 -3.33
CA TYR A 353 10.29 12.10 -2.51
C TYR A 353 10.94 11.39 -1.31
N THR A 354 10.66 10.10 -1.08
CA THR A 354 11.12 9.35 0.12
C THR A 354 11.83 8.04 -0.22
N CYS A 355 12.25 7.84 -1.47
CA CYS A 355 13.01 6.67 -1.90
C CYS A 355 14.11 7.03 -2.92
N SER A 356 14.96 6.06 -3.23
CA SER A 356 15.95 6.14 -4.31
C SER A 356 15.32 5.96 -5.70
N GLY A 357 16.06 6.34 -6.75
CA GLY A 357 15.65 6.09 -8.15
C GLY A 357 15.38 4.62 -8.45
N LYS A 358 16.20 3.69 -7.92
CA LYS A 358 15.96 2.25 -8.06
C LYS A 358 14.63 1.81 -7.44
N GLU A 359 14.36 2.20 -6.19
CA GLU A 359 13.10 1.84 -5.52
C GLU A 359 11.88 2.44 -6.23
N ALA A 360 12.01 3.61 -6.87
CA ALA A 360 10.95 4.19 -7.68
C ALA A 360 10.72 3.40 -8.99
N LEU A 361 11.79 2.90 -9.62
CA LEU A 361 11.70 2.05 -10.80
C LEU A 361 11.08 0.69 -10.47
N ASP A 362 11.53 0.05 -9.40
CA ASP A 362 10.94 -1.20 -8.90
C ASP A 362 9.44 -1.00 -8.57
N TYR A 363 9.07 0.13 -7.95
CA TYR A 363 7.69 0.49 -7.63
C TYR A 363 6.79 0.74 -8.86
N PHE A 364 7.32 1.33 -9.94
CA PHE A 364 6.59 1.45 -11.21
C PHE A 364 6.55 0.15 -12.01
N ASN A 365 7.55 -0.73 -11.88
CA ASN A 365 7.57 -2.05 -12.51
C ASN A 365 6.58 -3.02 -11.84
N GLU A 366 6.38 -2.93 -10.51
CA GLU A 366 5.36 -3.69 -9.79
C GLU A 366 3.92 -3.38 -10.27
N ASP A 367 3.67 -2.14 -10.69
CA ASP A 367 2.37 -1.67 -11.19
C ASP A 367 2.53 -0.48 -12.15
N PRO A 368 2.62 -0.74 -13.47
CA PRO A 368 2.76 0.30 -14.49
C PRO A 368 1.60 1.30 -14.58
N THR A 369 0.48 1.07 -13.89
CA THR A 369 -0.62 2.06 -13.82
C THR A 369 -0.30 3.20 -12.87
N LEU A 370 0.62 3.01 -11.91
CA LEU A 370 1.03 4.05 -10.97
C LEU A 370 1.75 5.21 -11.67
N PHE A 371 2.41 4.94 -12.80
CA PHE A 371 2.98 5.96 -13.69
C PHE A 371 1.88 6.88 -14.26
N ASP A 372 0.84 6.31 -14.87
CA ASP A 372 -0.30 7.07 -15.40
C ASP A 372 -1.00 7.86 -14.29
N MET A 373 -1.21 7.25 -13.12
CA MET A 373 -1.84 7.87 -11.97
C MET A 373 -1.00 9.04 -11.42
N TYR A 374 0.33 8.89 -11.37
CA TYR A 374 1.24 9.95 -10.96
C TYR A 374 1.18 11.13 -11.93
N HIS A 375 1.38 10.92 -13.24
CA HIS A 375 1.38 12.00 -14.21
C HIS A 375 0.00 12.66 -14.38
N THR A 376 -1.10 11.88 -14.36
CA THR A 376 -2.47 12.43 -14.36
C THR A 376 -2.70 13.32 -13.14
N GLY A 377 -2.28 12.86 -11.96
CA GLY A 377 -2.38 13.63 -10.71
C GLY A 377 -1.49 14.88 -10.69
N TYR A 378 -0.27 14.78 -11.25
CA TYR A 378 0.67 15.88 -11.39
C TYR A 378 0.09 17.00 -12.26
N GLN A 379 -0.40 16.65 -13.46
CA GLN A 379 -1.05 17.60 -14.35
C GLN A 379 -2.28 18.25 -13.68
N GLN A 380 -3.10 17.48 -12.95
CA GLN A 380 -4.20 18.02 -12.15
C GLN A 380 -3.72 19.05 -11.11
N GLN A 381 -2.64 18.78 -10.36
CA GLN A 381 -2.07 19.75 -9.42
C GLN A 381 -1.52 20.99 -10.13
N MET A 382 -0.80 20.83 -11.24
CA MET A 382 -0.24 21.93 -12.03
C MET A 382 -1.33 22.90 -12.52
N THR A 383 -2.54 22.43 -12.86
CA THR A 383 -3.65 23.36 -13.23
C THR A 383 -4.09 24.33 -12.13
N ASN A 384 -3.64 24.15 -10.89
CA ASN A 384 -3.93 25.04 -9.76
C ASN A 384 -2.77 26.01 -9.43
N TRP A 385 -1.63 25.92 -10.13
CA TRP A 385 -0.50 26.82 -9.94
C TRP A 385 -0.67 28.09 -10.80
N PRO A 386 -0.37 29.29 -10.28
CA PRO A 386 -0.54 30.54 -11.03
C PRO A 386 0.52 30.72 -12.13
N GLU A 387 1.68 30.07 -11.99
CA GLU A 387 2.76 30.01 -12.97
C GLU A 387 3.34 28.58 -12.93
N LEU A 388 3.70 28.04 -14.10
CA LEU A 388 4.33 26.72 -14.21
C LEU A 388 5.84 26.90 -14.50
N PRO A 389 6.75 26.29 -13.71
CA PRO A 389 8.20 26.46 -13.90
C PRO A 389 8.67 26.02 -15.29
N VAL A 390 8.02 25.00 -15.87
CA VAL A 390 8.30 24.53 -17.23
C VAL A 390 8.06 25.63 -18.29
N ASN A 391 7.09 26.53 -18.08
CA ASN A 391 6.85 27.65 -19.01
C ASN A 391 7.99 28.68 -18.94
N SER A 392 8.51 28.95 -17.72
CA SER A 392 9.65 29.84 -17.51
C SER A 392 10.90 29.30 -18.20
N ILE A 393 11.11 27.97 -18.17
CA ILE A 393 12.20 27.28 -18.89
C ILE A 393 11.98 27.24 -20.41
N ILE A 394 10.75 27.00 -20.89
CA ILE A 394 10.43 27.05 -22.33
C ILE A 394 10.65 28.47 -22.88
N SER A 395 10.26 29.50 -22.12
CA SER A 395 10.53 30.91 -22.46
C SER A 395 12.02 31.22 -22.47
N TRP A 396 12.77 30.69 -21.50
CA TRP A 396 14.24 30.78 -21.47
C TRP A 396 14.83 30.20 -22.77
N LEU A 397 14.53 28.94 -23.09
CA LEU A 397 15.06 28.24 -24.28
C LEU A 397 14.67 28.94 -25.58
N SER A 398 13.41 29.37 -25.70
CA SER A 398 12.88 30.03 -26.89
C SER A 398 13.51 31.41 -27.16
N SER A 399 14.17 32.02 -26.17
CA SER A 399 14.92 33.27 -26.35
C SER A 399 16.43 33.05 -26.60
N ARG A 400 16.86 31.80 -26.85
CA ARG A 400 18.23 31.44 -27.26
C ARG A 400 18.22 30.83 -28.66
N SER A 401 19.41 30.52 -29.19
CA SER A 401 19.53 29.77 -30.44
C SER A 401 18.85 28.40 -30.35
N SER A 402 18.10 28.03 -31.38
CA SER A 402 17.57 26.67 -31.57
C SER A 402 18.67 25.62 -31.83
N SER A 403 19.91 26.04 -32.05
CA SER A 403 21.07 25.13 -32.21
C SER A 403 21.55 24.51 -30.89
N LEU A 404 21.13 25.01 -29.73
CA LEU A 404 21.53 24.45 -28.45
C LEU A 404 20.88 23.07 -28.24
N VAL A 405 21.67 22.07 -27.86
CA VAL A 405 21.20 20.72 -27.52
C VAL A 405 20.84 20.67 -26.04
N VAL A 406 19.63 20.21 -25.73
CA VAL A 406 19.08 20.17 -24.37
C VAL A 406 18.97 18.72 -23.88
N ALA A 407 19.26 18.48 -22.61
CA ALA A 407 18.87 17.28 -21.87
C ALA A 407 17.86 17.65 -20.79
N ASP A 408 16.68 17.04 -20.82
CA ASP A 408 15.56 17.28 -19.90
C ASP A 408 15.44 16.09 -18.94
N PHE A 409 15.85 16.28 -17.68
CA PHE A 409 15.97 15.21 -16.67
C PHE A 409 14.70 15.13 -15.83
N GLY A 410 13.97 14.00 -15.91
CA GLY A 410 12.65 13.85 -15.30
C GLY A 410 11.58 14.63 -16.08
N CYS A 411 11.59 14.47 -17.40
CA CYS A 411 10.82 15.24 -18.37
C CYS A 411 9.30 14.97 -18.34
N GLY A 412 8.85 13.88 -17.69
CA GLY A 412 7.45 13.46 -17.61
C GLY A 412 6.76 13.31 -18.96
N ASP A 413 5.93 14.30 -19.32
CA ASP A 413 5.20 14.34 -20.59
C ASP A 413 6.02 14.92 -21.77
N ALA A 414 7.33 15.10 -21.60
CA ALA A 414 8.25 15.69 -22.59
C ALA A 414 7.82 17.07 -23.08
N ARG A 415 7.17 17.86 -22.21
CA ARG A 415 6.57 19.15 -22.57
C ARG A 415 7.58 20.17 -23.09
N ILE A 416 8.84 20.13 -22.64
CA ILE A 416 9.89 21.01 -23.19
C ILE A 416 10.15 20.64 -24.65
N ALA A 417 10.44 19.38 -24.96
CA ALA A 417 10.67 18.88 -26.32
C ALA A 417 9.51 19.19 -27.28
N LYS A 418 8.27 19.16 -26.78
CA LYS A 418 7.05 19.48 -27.54
C LYS A 418 6.78 20.97 -27.73
N SER A 419 7.56 21.85 -27.09
CA SER A 419 7.33 23.31 -27.05
C SER A 419 8.48 24.17 -27.60
N VAL A 420 9.66 23.60 -27.88
CA VAL A 420 10.85 24.35 -28.35
C VAL A 420 11.35 23.83 -29.69
N LYS A 421 12.13 24.65 -30.41
CA LYS A 421 12.78 24.27 -31.69
C LYS A 421 14.13 23.55 -31.51
N ASN A 422 14.61 23.45 -30.28
CA ASN A 422 15.89 22.83 -29.93
C ASN A 422 15.83 21.30 -30.08
N LYS A 423 16.98 20.67 -30.30
CA LYS A 423 17.11 19.21 -30.10
C LYS A 423 17.07 18.93 -28.60
N VAL A 424 16.00 18.30 -28.13
CA VAL A 424 15.83 17.91 -26.72
C VAL A 424 15.92 16.38 -26.58
N PHE A 425 16.88 15.91 -25.80
CA PHE A 425 16.88 14.55 -25.27
C PHE A 425 16.06 14.55 -23.98
N SER A 426 14.96 13.81 -23.96
CA SER A 426 14.02 13.77 -22.84
C SER A 426 14.23 12.48 -22.07
N PHE A 427 14.50 12.57 -20.76
CA PHE A 427 14.76 11.42 -19.89
C PHE A 427 13.72 11.32 -18.79
N ASP A 428 13.20 10.12 -18.55
CA ASP A 428 12.41 9.82 -17.37
C ASP A 428 12.67 8.37 -16.93
N LEU A 429 12.27 8.01 -15.72
CA LEU A 429 12.54 6.70 -15.13
C LEU A 429 11.72 5.58 -15.81
N VAL A 430 10.54 5.94 -16.29
CA VAL A 430 9.61 5.11 -17.08
C VAL A 430 8.99 6.01 -18.16
N SER A 431 8.61 5.44 -19.31
CA SER A 431 7.87 6.20 -20.33
C SER A 431 6.91 5.32 -21.13
N LYS A 432 5.88 5.97 -21.69
CA LYS A 432 5.00 5.45 -22.76
C LYS A 432 5.11 6.24 -24.06
N ASP A 433 5.84 7.36 -24.04
CA ASP A 433 6.13 8.18 -25.22
C ASP A 433 7.47 7.75 -25.82
N PRO A 434 7.53 7.24 -27.07
CA PRO A 434 8.77 6.80 -27.71
C PRO A 434 9.82 7.90 -27.94
N SER A 435 9.47 9.18 -27.77
CA SER A 435 10.43 10.30 -27.81
C SER A 435 11.19 10.52 -26.49
N VAL A 436 10.81 9.80 -25.42
CA VAL A 436 11.47 9.84 -24.11
C VAL A 436 12.31 8.58 -23.91
N ILE A 437 13.55 8.78 -23.50
CA ILE A 437 14.50 7.73 -23.14
C ILE A 437 14.22 7.31 -21.69
N ALA A 438 13.72 6.09 -21.52
CA ALA A 438 13.47 5.52 -20.20
C ALA A 438 14.79 5.04 -19.56
N CYS A 439 15.29 5.74 -18.52
CA CYS A 439 16.50 5.37 -17.79
C CYS A 439 16.56 6.01 -16.38
N ASP A 440 17.39 5.46 -15.49
CA ASP A 440 17.75 6.18 -14.26
C ASP A 440 18.56 7.43 -14.63
N MET A 441 18.03 8.61 -14.33
CA MET A 441 18.62 9.90 -14.71
C MET A 441 19.95 10.24 -13.99
N SER A 442 20.43 9.36 -13.10
CA SER A 442 21.80 9.39 -12.56
C SER A 442 22.85 8.77 -13.48
N ASN A 443 22.45 8.08 -14.55
CA ASN A 443 23.34 7.46 -15.53
C ASN A 443 22.65 7.38 -16.90
N THR A 444 22.61 8.51 -17.62
CA THR A 444 21.99 8.64 -18.94
C THR A 444 22.88 8.04 -20.03
N PRO A 445 22.30 7.53 -21.15
CA PRO A 445 23.06 7.02 -22.28
C PRO A 445 23.70 8.12 -23.16
N LEU A 446 23.88 9.33 -22.64
CA LEU A 446 24.54 10.43 -23.35
C LEU A 446 26.06 10.39 -23.17
N GLU A 447 26.78 10.81 -24.20
CA GLU A 447 28.22 11.02 -24.13
C GLU A 447 28.58 12.22 -23.24
N SER A 448 29.78 12.16 -22.67
CA SER A 448 30.29 13.21 -21.79
C SER A 448 30.53 14.50 -22.59
N SER A 449 30.14 15.66 -22.05
CA SER A 449 30.18 16.97 -22.74
C SER A 449 29.37 17.08 -24.05
N SER A 450 28.38 16.21 -24.28
CA SER A 450 27.56 16.21 -25.49
C SER A 450 26.54 17.37 -25.60
N VAL A 451 25.97 17.85 -24.50
CA VAL A 451 24.83 18.81 -24.52
C VAL A 451 25.21 20.24 -24.09
N ASP A 452 24.44 21.23 -24.55
CA ASP A 452 24.58 22.65 -24.21
C ASP A 452 23.82 23.06 -22.94
N VAL A 453 22.67 22.43 -22.70
CA VAL A 453 21.77 22.75 -21.58
C VAL A 453 21.30 21.45 -20.90
N ALA A 454 21.32 21.43 -19.57
CA ALA A 454 20.67 20.40 -18.76
C ALA A 454 19.58 21.05 -17.90
N VAL A 455 18.42 20.41 -17.82
CA VAL A 455 17.22 20.93 -17.14
C VAL A 455 16.75 19.95 -16.07
N PHE A 456 16.44 20.48 -14.89
CA PHE A 456 15.61 19.82 -13.89
C PHE A 456 14.39 20.71 -13.61
N CYS A 457 13.18 20.16 -13.75
CA CYS A 457 11.93 20.91 -13.58
C CYS A 457 10.98 20.14 -12.65
N LEU A 458 11.07 20.41 -11.35
CA LEU A 458 10.41 19.68 -10.25
C LEU A 458 10.82 18.19 -10.15
N SER A 459 12.00 17.84 -10.69
CA SER A 459 12.46 16.46 -10.88
C SER A 459 13.60 16.01 -9.95
N LEU A 460 14.12 16.86 -9.06
CA LEU A 460 15.14 16.47 -8.05
C LEU A 460 14.50 15.73 -6.86
N MET A 461 13.60 14.78 -7.14
CA MET A 461 12.71 14.19 -6.13
C MET A 461 13.42 13.18 -5.22
N GLY A 462 14.12 12.21 -5.81
CA GLY A 462 14.68 11.07 -5.08
C GLY A 462 15.82 11.42 -4.14
N THR A 463 16.01 10.60 -3.10
CA THR A 463 17.00 10.85 -2.03
C THR A 463 18.44 10.90 -2.55
N ASN A 464 18.73 10.27 -3.69
CA ASN A 464 20.03 10.28 -4.33
C ASN A 464 20.28 11.47 -5.29
N TYR A 465 19.48 12.55 -5.26
CA TYR A 465 19.52 13.67 -6.22
C TYR A 465 20.91 14.23 -6.57
N SER A 466 21.88 14.17 -5.65
CA SER A 466 23.26 14.60 -5.91
C SER A 466 23.95 13.82 -7.05
N SER A 467 23.48 12.60 -7.38
CA SER A 467 23.96 11.86 -8.56
C SER A 467 23.38 12.42 -9.85
N TYR A 468 22.12 12.88 -9.87
CA TYR A 468 21.52 13.49 -11.07
C TYR A 468 22.26 14.77 -11.46
N ILE A 469 22.64 15.61 -10.49
CA ILE A 469 23.39 16.85 -10.76
C ILE A 469 24.85 16.55 -11.19
N LYS A 470 25.47 15.49 -10.66
CA LYS A 470 26.78 14.98 -11.15
C LYS A 470 26.70 14.47 -12.59
N GLU A 471 25.59 13.82 -12.95
CA GLU A 471 25.36 13.32 -14.30
C GLU A 471 25.09 14.45 -15.30
N ALA A 472 24.25 15.43 -14.93
CA ALA A 472 24.10 16.68 -15.68
C ALA A 472 25.45 17.40 -15.88
N HIS A 473 26.32 17.40 -14.85
CA HIS A 473 27.69 17.91 -14.98
C HIS A 473 28.57 17.07 -15.92
N ARG A 474 28.39 15.75 -16.01
CA ARG A 474 29.11 14.89 -16.96
C ARG A 474 28.71 15.19 -18.41
N VAL A 475 27.42 15.26 -18.70
CA VAL A 475 26.91 15.42 -20.08
C VAL A 475 26.99 16.86 -20.60
N LEU A 476 27.00 17.87 -19.72
CA LEU A 476 27.17 19.27 -20.12
C LEU A 476 28.57 19.56 -20.65
N ARG A 477 28.66 20.28 -21.78
CA ARG A 477 29.93 20.85 -22.27
C ARG A 477 30.46 21.97 -21.35
N PRO A 478 31.76 22.28 -21.37
CA PRO A 478 32.32 23.50 -20.76
C PRO A 478 31.52 24.74 -21.17
N SER A 479 31.29 25.68 -20.24
CA SER A 479 30.43 26.84 -20.46
C SER A 479 28.94 26.53 -20.80
N GLY A 480 28.49 25.27 -20.73
CA GLY A 480 27.08 24.89 -20.85
C GLY A 480 26.23 25.29 -19.63
N TRP A 481 24.90 25.23 -19.78
CA TRP A 481 23.93 25.72 -18.79
C TRP A 481 23.25 24.61 -18.00
N LEU A 482 23.13 24.79 -16.68
CA LEU A 482 22.30 23.96 -15.81
C LEU A 482 21.14 24.82 -15.29
N LEU A 483 19.91 24.45 -15.65
CA LEU A 483 18.68 25.12 -15.23
C LEU A 483 17.95 24.23 -14.22
N ILE A 484 17.63 24.76 -13.04
CA ILE A 484 16.91 24.03 -11.99
C ILE A 484 15.72 24.86 -11.55
N ALA A 485 14.51 24.31 -11.70
CA ALA A 485 13.31 24.82 -11.08
C ALA A 485 12.77 23.78 -10.09
N GLU A 486 12.53 24.18 -8.84
CA GLU A 486 12.19 23.24 -7.75
C GLU A 486 11.18 23.81 -6.75
N VAL A 487 10.47 22.94 -6.03
CA VAL A 487 9.40 23.35 -5.10
C VAL A 487 9.98 24.14 -3.92
N LYS A 488 9.50 25.37 -3.71
CA LYS A 488 10.10 26.33 -2.78
C LYS A 488 10.10 25.86 -1.32
N SER A 489 9.09 25.08 -0.91
CA SER A 489 9.03 24.51 0.45
C SER A 489 10.11 23.48 0.77
N ARG A 490 10.87 23.00 -0.23
CA ARG A 490 12.05 22.13 -0.03
C ARG A 490 13.30 22.93 0.38
N PHE A 491 13.26 24.24 0.17
CA PHE A 491 14.36 25.19 0.30
C PHE A 491 14.05 26.29 1.35
N ASP A 492 13.43 25.90 2.45
CA ASP A 492 13.06 26.78 3.56
C ASP A 492 13.45 26.13 4.91
N PRO A 493 14.59 26.55 5.51
CA PRO A 493 15.07 26.03 6.79
C PRO A 493 14.06 26.12 7.93
N ASN A 494 13.17 27.13 7.92
CA ASN A 494 12.17 27.33 8.98
C ASN A 494 11.15 26.18 9.07
N ASN A 495 11.03 25.39 8.00
CA ASN A 495 10.16 24.21 7.94
C ASN A 495 10.94 22.89 7.85
N GLY A 496 12.28 22.92 7.95
CA GLY A 496 13.17 21.77 7.79
C GLY A 496 13.58 21.46 6.36
N GLY A 497 13.52 22.45 5.44
CA GLY A 497 14.15 22.37 4.12
C GLY A 497 15.62 22.81 4.13
N ALA A 498 16.30 22.65 2.99
CA ALA A 498 17.68 23.11 2.81
C ALA A 498 17.77 24.66 2.78
N ASP A 499 18.90 25.26 3.20
CA ASP A 499 19.17 26.66 2.85
C ASP A 499 19.47 26.74 1.33
N PRO A 500 18.80 27.61 0.56
CA PRO A 500 19.11 27.83 -0.86
C PRO A 500 20.59 28.15 -1.13
N LYS A 501 21.28 28.81 -0.18
CA LYS A 501 22.70 29.15 -0.26
C LYS A 501 23.58 27.90 -0.21
N ASP A 502 23.27 26.96 0.67
CA ASP A 502 24.07 25.73 0.85
C ASP A 502 23.91 24.80 -0.36
N PHE A 503 22.70 24.73 -0.94
CA PHE A 503 22.49 24.04 -2.21
C PHE A 503 23.24 24.72 -3.37
N VAL A 504 23.14 26.05 -3.49
CA VAL A 504 23.90 26.83 -4.47
C VAL A 504 25.42 26.64 -4.28
N LYS A 505 25.90 26.53 -3.04
CA LYS A 505 27.29 26.22 -2.71
C LYS A 505 27.68 24.81 -3.14
N ALA A 506 26.90 23.79 -2.80
CA ALA A 506 27.17 22.40 -3.20
C ALA A 506 27.24 22.23 -4.73
N VAL A 507 26.32 22.87 -5.47
CA VAL A 507 26.36 22.94 -6.94
C VAL A 507 27.57 23.74 -7.44
N SER A 508 27.96 24.81 -6.76
CA SER A 508 29.16 25.59 -7.13
C SER A 508 30.48 24.83 -6.89
N ASP A 509 30.54 24.06 -5.80
CA ASP A 509 31.68 23.19 -5.42
C ASP A 509 31.82 22.00 -6.38
N LEU A 510 30.73 21.53 -6.99
CA LEU A 510 30.75 20.47 -8.02
C LEU A 510 31.43 20.89 -9.34
N GLY A 511 31.46 22.19 -9.66
CA GLY A 511 32.02 22.67 -10.93
C GLY A 511 31.21 23.76 -11.64
N PHE A 512 30.16 24.30 -11.02
CA PHE A 512 29.33 25.35 -11.62
C PHE A 512 29.63 26.75 -11.06
N SER A 513 29.20 27.79 -11.77
CA SER A 513 29.00 29.15 -11.27
C SER A 513 27.52 29.52 -11.36
N SER A 514 26.98 30.17 -10.33
CA SER A 514 25.56 30.59 -10.32
C SER A 514 25.39 31.90 -11.09
N SER A 515 24.39 31.95 -11.96
CA SER A 515 24.10 33.07 -12.88
C SER A 515 22.71 33.69 -12.66
N LEU A 516 21.73 32.92 -12.18
CA LEU A 516 20.45 33.43 -11.68
C LEU A 516 20.10 32.72 -10.37
N LYS A 517 19.50 33.48 -9.44
CA LYS A 517 18.90 32.98 -8.20
C LYS A 517 17.57 33.70 -7.97
N ASP A 518 16.50 33.18 -8.55
CA ASP A 518 15.16 33.74 -8.34
C ASP A 518 14.42 32.95 -7.24
N PHE A 519 14.04 33.68 -6.19
CA PHE A 519 13.28 33.21 -5.05
C PHE A 519 11.95 33.97 -4.89
N SER A 520 11.55 34.79 -5.87
CA SER A 520 10.39 35.67 -5.80
C SER A 520 9.05 34.92 -5.89
N ASN A 521 8.98 33.89 -6.74
CA ASN A 521 7.77 33.07 -6.93
C ASN A 521 7.34 32.41 -5.59
N LYS A 522 6.03 32.19 -5.42
CA LYS A 522 5.46 31.63 -4.18
C LYS A 522 5.53 30.11 -4.07
N MET A 523 5.64 29.41 -5.21
CA MET A 523 5.49 27.96 -5.33
C MET A 523 6.82 27.26 -5.64
N PHE A 524 7.67 27.87 -6.47
CA PHE A 524 8.98 27.34 -6.86
C PHE A 524 10.11 28.36 -6.70
N ILE A 525 11.34 27.87 -6.79
CA ILE A 525 12.57 28.66 -6.97
C ILE A 525 13.12 28.38 -8.37
N LEU A 526 13.82 29.33 -8.98
CA LEU A 526 14.46 29.17 -10.29
C LEU A 526 15.94 29.55 -10.19
N LEU A 527 16.81 28.57 -10.44
CA LEU A 527 18.27 28.71 -10.36
C LEU A 527 18.87 28.41 -11.73
N HIS A 528 19.69 29.33 -12.24
CA HIS A 528 20.50 29.09 -13.43
C HIS A 528 21.98 29.08 -13.06
N PHE A 529 22.72 28.12 -13.60
CA PHE A 529 24.14 27.96 -13.43
C PHE A 529 24.83 27.76 -14.79
N LYS A 530 26.12 28.10 -14.85
CA LYS A 530 27.00 27.82 -15.99
C LYS A 530 28.12 26.87 -15.56
N LYS A 531 28.45 25.86 -16.34
CA LYS A 531 29.56 24.93 -16.05
C LYS A 531 30.91 25.63 -16.24
N LYS A 532 31.80 25.56 -15.25
CA LYS A 532 33.15 26.13 -15.32
C LYS A 532 33.96 25.42 -16.40
N GLU A 533 34.89 26.15 -17.02
CA GLU A 533 35.71 25.62 -18.11
C GLU A 533 36.91 24.80 -17.61
N GLN A 534 37.36 25.04 -16.38
CA GLN A 534 38.32 24.20 -15.67
C GLN A 534 37.74 23.74 -14.33
N LEU A 535 38.05 22.49 -13.96
CA LEU A 535 37.73 21.92 -12.66
C LEU A 535 38.89 22.19 -11.69
N ASN A 536 38.59 22.77 -10.54
CA ASN A 536 39.56 22.89 -9.46
C ASN A 536 39.98 21.48 -9.01
N SER A 537 41.28 21.17 -9.07
CA SER A 537 41.84 19.83 -8.83
C SER A 537 41.63 19.29 -7.40
N ASN A 538 41.28 20.15 -6.45
CA ASN A 538 40.98 19.80 -5.06
C ASN A 538 39.65 19.04 -4.94
N LYS A 539 39.71 17.70 -5.02
CA LYS A 539 38.61 16.76 -4.72
C LYS A 539 38.21 16.77 -3.23
N LYS A 540 37.70 17.90 -2.72
CA LYS A 540 37.01 17.93 -1.42
C LYS A 540 35.69 17.16 -1.52
N LYS A 541 35.32 16.44 -0.46
CA LYS A 541 34.02 15.77 -0.35
C LYS A 541 32.94 16.86 -0.33
N ILE A 542 32.10 16.92 -1.36
CA ILE A 542 30.99 17.87 -1.44
C ILE A 542 29.91 17.43 -0.46
N GLU A 543 29.55 18.33 0.45
CA GLU A 543 28.40 18.19 1.33
C GLU A 543 27.15 18.65 0.59
N TRP A 544 26.13 17.79 0.56
CA TRP A 544 24.86 18.02 -0.15
C TRP A 544 23.74 18.13 0.88
N PRO A 545 23.02 19.27 0.97
CA PRO A 545 21.97 19.44 1.97
C PRO A 545 20.75 18.57 1.65
N GLU A 546 20.04 18.08 2.67
CA GLU A 546 18.85 17.25 2.45
C GLU A 546 17.69 18.08 1.89
N LEU A 547 17.27 17.78 0.66
CA LEU A 547 16.13 18.44 0.02
C LEU A 547 14.81 17.82 0.49
N LYS A 548 14.27 18.38 1.59
CA LYS A 548 13.03 17.96 2.23
C LYS A 548 11.96 17.42 1.26
N ALA A 549 11.40 16.28 1.64
CA ALA A 549 10.29 15.65 0.93
C ALA A 549 9.01 16.50 0.94
N CYS A 550 8.27 16.51 -0.17
CA CYS A 550 6.94 17.14 -0.25
C CYS A 550 5.87 16.28 0.45
N LEU A 551 5.97 16.19 1.78
CA LEU A 551 5.02 15.49 2.65
C LEU A 551 3.70 16.26 2.73
N TYR A 552 2.57 15.55 2.66
CA TYR A 552 1.26 16.17 2.78
C TYR A 552 0.64 16.00 4.17
N LYS A 553 0.06 17.06 4.73
CA LYS A 553 -0.79 16.94 5.92
C LYS A 553 -1.92 15.95 5.63
N ARG A 554 -2.11 14.96 6.52
CA ARG A 554 -3.28 14.08 6.50
C ARG A 554 -4.55 14.96 6.58
N ARG A 555 -5.53 14.61 5.76
CA ARG A 555 -6.84 15.26 5.60
C ARG A 555 -7.91 14.17 5.55
#